data_AF-A0A1N7RKH0-F1
#
_entry.id   AF-A0A1N7RKH0-F1
#
_cell.length_a   1.000
_cell.length_b   1.000
_cell.length_c   1.000
_cell.angle_alpha   90.00
_cell.angle_beta   90.00
_cell.angle_gamma   90.00
#
_symmetry.space_group_name_H-M   'P 1'
#
loop_
_entity.id
_entity.type
_entity.pdbx_description
1 polymer ?
#
loop_
_entity_poly.entity_id
_entity_poly.type
_entity_poly.pdbx_seq_one_letter_code
_entity_poly.pdbx_strand_id
1 'polypeptide(L)'
;MAVSIKNNHCMRFARRAAAWAGALSVAVLLASCGGGGALRPSVSPPTGAAIIPGQMAAQRLTAVAWRQVPGWQDDSLIGAAAALRQNCVRLASQPTWRRACAAALLLDDLDVASARTFFETYFTPFQFANTDGTLDGLVTGYYEPLLRGSRVRHGVYQTALYRWPSAYRPGAALPARAQLERAGVLNGNELVWVDDPIEAFFLQVQGSGRIVMEDGSVMRVGFGGTNNQPYKSIGRWLLDHGELTPAQATMQGIKGWARANPTRVDALLDTNPRFVFFREMPSNEPMPSGGADGPIGALGVPLTPERSIAVDPSSIPLGTPVFLQTTRPMTNAPMNRLVFAQDTGTAIKGGVRADYFWGLGDEAGDLAGKMKQAGRMWLLLPNS
;
A
#
# COMPACT_ATOMS: atom_id res chain seq x y z
N MET A 1 32.25 -26.06 82.11
CA MET A 1 30.82 -26.38 81.96
C MET A 1 30.33 -25.77 80.65
N ALA A 2 29.88 -26.59 79.69
CA ALA A 2 29.02 -26.27 78.53
C ALA A 2 29.19 -27.42 77.50
N VAL A 3 28.30 -28.42 77.51
CA VAL A 3 27.12 -28.59 76.64
C VAL A 3 27.45 -29.18 75.25
N SER A 4 26.91 -30.38 75.04
CA SER A 4 26.80 -31.19 73.82
C SER A 4 25.93 -30.51 72.74
N ILE A 5 26.19 -30.78 71.45
CA ILE A 5 25.15 -31.15 70.46
C ILE A 5 25.78 -31.82 69.21
N LYS A 6 25.08 -32.90 68.83
CA LYS A 6 25.30 -33.95 67.82
C LYS A 6 25.50 -33.54 66.35
N ASN A 7 26.34 -34.36 65.69
CA ASN A 7 26.10 -35.08 64.42
C ASN A 7 24.88 -34.66 63.59
N ASN A 8 25.10 -34.00 62.45
CA ASN A 8 24.13 -33.94 61.35
C ASN A 8 24.72 -33.56 59.98
N HIS A 9 25.87 -34.15 59.59
CA HIS A 9 26.51 -33.81 58.30
C HIS A 9 26.70 -34.95 57.29
N CYS A 10 26.35 -36.20 57.60
CA CYS A 10 26.61 -37.32 56.68
C CYS A 10 25.37 -37.85 55.90
N MET A 11 24.19 -37.24 56.04
CA MET A 11 22.94 -37.78 55.43
C MET A 11 22.29 -36.87 54.36
N ARG A 12 22.89 -35.73 54.01
CA ARG A 12 22.31 -34.80 53.01
C ARG A 12 22.90 -34.90 51.61
N PHE A 13 24.04 -35.56 51.42
CA PHE A 13 24.64 -35.71 50.08
C PHE A 13 24.13 -36.93 49.28
N ALA A 14 23.69 -37.99 49.95
CA ALA A 14 23.20 -39.19 49.26
C ALA A 14 21.74 -39.08 48.73
N ARG A 15 20.97 -38.08 49.16
CA ARG A 15 19.56 -37.90 48.73
C ARG A 15 19.37 -36.97 47.54
N ARG A 16 20.42 -36.31 47.02
CA ARG A 16 20.32 -35.42 45.84
C ARG A 16 20.78 -36.06 44.54
N ALA A 17 21.55 -37.16 44.58
CA ALA A 17 21.99 -37.86 43.37
C ALA A 17 20.94 -38.84 42.81
N ALA A 18 20.01 -39.35 43.63
CA ALA A 18 18.95 -40.26 43.18
C ALA A 18 17.73 -39.56 42.54
N ALA A 19 17.62 -38.24 42.66
CA ALA A 19 16.52 -37.46 42.08
C ALA A 19 16.76 -37.02 40.62
N TRP A 20 17.98 -37.18 40.10
CA TRP A 20 18.36 -36.77 38.74
C TRP A 20 18.46 -37.94 37.74
N ALA A 21 18.28 -39.18 38.19
CA ALA A 21 18.21 -40.36 37.32
C ALA A 21 16.78 -40.83 37.04
N GLY A 22 15.80 -40.50 37.90
CA GLY A 22 14.39 -40.86 37.70
C GLY A 22 13.57 -39.88 36.85
N ALA A 23 14.02 -38.63 36.71
CA ALA A 23 13.31 -37.60 35.95
C ALA A 23 13.60 -37.63 34.43
N LEU A 24 14.69 -38.30 34.01
CA LEU A 24 15.06 -38.45 32.60
C LEU A 24 14.44 -39.70 31.94
N SER A 25 13.91 -40.66 32.70
CA SER A 25 13.30 -41.88 32.16
C SER A 25 11.78 -41.78 31.94
N VAL A 26 11.10 -40.83 32.58
CA VAL A 26 9.65 -40.60 32.40
C VAL A 26 9.36 -39.53 31.34
N ALA A 27 10.33 -38.65 31.04
CA ALA A 27 10.20 -37.67 29.96
C ALA A 27 10.37 -38.29 28.55
N VAL A 28 10.92 -39.50 28.44
CA VAL A 28 11.14 -40.18 27.14
C VAL A 28 9.97 -41.10 26.75
N LEU A 29 9.06 -41.44 27.67
CA LEU A 29 7.92 -42.33 27.40
C LEU A 29 6.57 -41.62 27.20
N LEU A 30 6.49 -40.29 27.32
CA LEU A 30 5.30 -39.51 26.99
C LEU A 30 5.39 -38.76 25.64
N ALA A 31 6.48 -38.96 24.88
CA ALA A 31 6.64 -38.40 23.54
C ALA A 31 6.15 -39.34 22.41
N SER A 32 5.41 -40.41 22.73
CA SER A 32 5.04 -41.48 21.77
C SER A 32 3.54 -41.55 21.41
N CYS A 33 2.68 -40.65 21.90
CA CYS A 33 1.28 -40.61 21.51
C CYS A 33 0.85 -39.18 21.18
N GLY A 34 1.40 -38.66 20.09
CA GLY A 34 1.06 -37.36 19.52
C GLY A 34 1.46 -37.26 18.05
N GLY A 35 1.38 -38.38 17.32
CA GLY A 35 1.60 -38.43 15.87
C GLY A 35 0.44 -37.85 15.07
N GLY A 36 -0.08 -36.69 15.48
CA GLY A 36 -0.81 -35.83 14.57
C GLY A 36 0.23 -35.02 13.85
N GLY A 37 0.66 -35.49 12.67
CA GLY A 37 1.60 -34.75 11.83
C GLY A 37 1.15 -33.29 11.78
N ALA A 38 2.01 -32.38 12.23
CA ALA A 38 1.80 -30.97 11.98
C ALA A 38 1.69 -30.85 10.45
N LEU A 39 0.45 -30.73 9.97
CA LEU A 39 0.13 -30.31 8.63
C LEU A 39 0.71 -28.90 8.54
N ARG A 40 2.00 -28.82 8.19
CA ARG A 40 2.50 -27.64 7.49
C ARG A 40 1.55 -27.53 6.30
N PRO A 41 0.75 -26.46 6.18
CA PRO A 41 0.00 -26.26 4.95
C PRO A 41 1.04 -26.36 3.85
N SER A 42 0.88 -27.36 2.98
CA SER A 42 1.63 -27.39 1.75
C SER A 42 1.17 -26.15 1.01
N VAL A 43 1.94 -25.07 1.11
CA VAL A 43 1.79 -23.92 0.22
C VAL A 43 2.17 -24.48 -1.15
N SER A 44 1.16 -24.98 -1.86
CA SER A 44 1.31 -25.37 -3.25
C SER A 44 1.95 -24.19 -3.99
N PRO A 45 2.90 -24.43 -4.91
CA PRO A 45 3.41 -23.37 -5.76
C PRO A 45 2.25 -22.59 -6.38
N PRO A 46 2.33 -21.25 -6.52
CA PRO A 46 1.27 -20.47 -7.14
C PRO A 46 0.86 -21.13 -8.46
N THR A 47 -0.40 -21.50 -8.58
CA THR A 47 -0.96 -22.17 -9.76
C THR A 47 -1.35 -21.18 -10.86
N GLY A 48 -1.26 -19.87 -10.59
CA GLY A 48 -1.39 -18.81 -11.58
C GLY A 48 -0.38 -19.02 -12.69
N ALA A 49 -0.86 -19.58 -13.81
CA ALA A 49 -0.10 -19.72 -15.03
C ALA A 49 0.59 -18.39 -15.36
N ALA A 50 1.87 -18.47 -15.74
CA ALA A 50 2.60 -17.29 -16.21
C ALA A 50 1.78 -16.56 -17.28
N ILE A 51 1.72 -15.23 -17.20
CA ILE A 51 1.07 -14.41 -18.22
C ILE A 51 1.77 -14.69 -19.56
N ILE A 52 1.04 -15.30 -20.51
CA ILE A 52 1.54 -15.52 -21.87
C ILE A 52 1.29 -14.23 -22.66
N PRO A 53 2.31 -13.44 -23.02
CA PRO A 53 2.09 -12.14 -23.64
C PRO A 53 1.41 -12.24 -25.00
N GLY A 54 0.68 -11.19 -25.39
CA GLY A 54 0.11 -11.04 -26.73
C GLY A 54 -1.20 -11.78 -26.95
N GLN A 55 -1.85 -12.26 -25.88
CA GLN A 55 -3.20 -12.80 -26.01
C GLN A 55 -4.22 -11.69 -26.28
N MET A 56 -5.18 -12.00 -27.15
CA MET A 56 -6.25 -11.09 -27.54
C MET A 56 -7.62 -11.69 -27.23
N ALA A 57 -8.60 -10.83 -26.99
CA ALA A 57 -10.01 -11.18 -26.88
C ALA A 57 -10.84 -10.39 -27.90
N ALA A 58 -11.90 -11.02 -28.41
CA ALA A 58 -12.79 -10.42 -29.39
C ALA A 58 -13.74 -9.38 -28.76
N GLN A 59 -14.01 -9.49 -27.46
CA GLN A 59 -14.92 -8.61 -26.72
C GLN A 59 -14.17 -7.91 -25.59
N ARG A 60 -14.61 -6.68 -25.28
CA ARG A 60 -14.06 -5.86 -24.19
C ARG A 60 -14.20 -6.52 -22.82
N LEU A 61 -15.34 -7.18 -22.59
CA LEU A 61 -15.66 -7.94 -21.39
C LEU A 61 -16.18 -9.30 -21.81
N THR A 62 -15.50 -10.37 -21.39
CA THR A 62 -15.94 -11.75 -21.66
C THR A 62 -16.25 -12.44 -20.33
N ALA A 63 -17.49 -12.83 -20.11
CA ALA A 63 -17.87 -13.59 -18.91
C ALA A 63 -17.12 -14.93 -18.87
N VAL A 64 -16.56 -15.28 -17.72
CA VAL A 64 -15.86 -16.56 -17.52
C VAL A 64 -16.32 -17.22 -16.23
N ALA A 65 -16.14 -18.54 -16.12
CA ALA A 65 -16.30 -19.23 -14.85
C ALA A 65 -15.13 -18.92 -13.91
N TRP A 66 -15.34 -18.96 -12.59
CA TRP A 66 -14.30 -18.76 -11.58
C TRP A 66 -13.08 -19.68 -11.76
N ARG A 67 -13.29 -20.93 -12.20
CA ARG A 67 -12.21 -21.88 -12.53
C ARG A 67 -11.32 -21.43 -13.70
N GLN A 68 -11.77 -20.47 -14.51
CA GLN A 68 -11.04 -19.92 -15.64
C GLN A 68 -10.29 -18.63 -15.28
N VAL A 69 -10.37 -18.16 -14.02
CA VAL A 69 -9.58 -17.03 -13.51
C VAL A 69 -8.28 -17.58 -12.92
N PRO A 70 -7.15 -17.52 -13.64
CA PRO A 70 -5.91 -18.15 -13.21
C PRO A 70 -5.40 -17.49 -11.93
N GLY A 71 -5.02 -18.31 -10.95
CA GLY A 71 -4.52 -17.82 -9.67
C GLY A 71 -5.59 -17.35 -8.69
N TRP A 72 -6.90 -17.48 -8.99
CA TRP A 72 -7.97 -17.18 -8.02
C TRP A 72 -7.73 -17.89 -6.70
N GLN A 73 -7.35 -19.17 -6.74
CA GLN A 73 -7.05 -19.98 -5.55
C GLN A 73 -5.72 -19.62 -4.87
N ASP A 74 -4.83 -18.87 -5.53
CA ASP A 74 -3.54 -18.44 -4.96
C ASP A 74 -3.69 -17.21 -4.05
N ASP A 75 -4.73 -16.39 -4.25
CA ASP A 75 -4.96 -15.24 -3.38
C ASP A 75 -5.48 -15.70 -2.02
N SER A 76 -4.78 -15.33 -0.95
CA SER A 76 -5.20 -15.55 0.44
C SER A 76 -6.54 -14.91 0.80
N LEU A 77 -6.99 -13.90 0.05
CA LEU A 77 -8.16 -13.04 0.33
C LEU A 77 -8.12 -12.28 1.67
N ILE A 78 -7.06 -12.41 2.47
CA ILE A 78 -6.86 -11.62 3.68
C ILE A 78 -6.93 -10.12 3.34
N GLY A 79 -7.79 -9.39 4.04
CA GLY A 79 -8.05 -7.96 3.83
C GLY A 79 -9.06 -7.63 2.72
N ALA A 80 -9.49 -8.60 1.90
CA ALA A 80 -10.46 -8.33 0.82
C ALA A 80 -11.85 -7.97 1.36
N ALA A 81 -12.30 -8.59 2.44
CA ALA A 81 -13.58 -8.28 3.09
C ALA A 81 -13.58 -6.86 3.70
N ALA A 82 -12.49 -6.44 4.34
CA ALA A 82 -12.32 -5.08 4.83
C ALA A 82 -12.41 -4.04 3.70
N ALA A 83 -11.68 -4.25 2.60
CA ALA A 83 -11.75 -3.37 1.44
C ALA A 83 -13.15 -3.34 0.79
N LEU A 84 -13.84 -4.50 0.73
CA LEU A 84 -15.22 -4.60 0.27
C LEU A 84 -16.18 -3.80 1.14
N ARG A 85 -16.04 -3.86 2.47
CA ARG A 85 -16.89 -3.09 3.38
C ARG A 85 -16.71 -1.58 3.15
N GLN A 86 -15.48 -1.10 2.95
CA GLN A 86 -15.23 0.29 2.54
C GLN A 86 -15.96 0.62 1.22
N ASN A 87 -15.87 -0.27 0.25
CA ASN A 87 -16.58 -0.16 -1.03
C ASN A 87 -18.11 0.01 -0.83
N CYS A 88 -18.70 -0.80 0.06
CA CYS A 88 -20.13 -0.79 0.35
C CYS A 88 -20.62 0.48 1.05
N VAL A 89 -19.76 1.24 1.73
CA VAL A 89 -20.11 2.58 2.29
C VAL A 89 -20.65 3.52 1.20
N ARG A 90 -20.21 3.34 -0.06
CA ARG A 90 -20.64 4.16 -1.21
C ARG A 90 -21.62 3.46 -2.14
N LEU A 91 -21.58 2.12 -2.21
CA LEU A 91 -22.34 1.36 -3.21
C LEU A 91 -23.61 0.70 -2.68
N ALA A 92 -23.79 0.54 -1.36
CA ALA A 92 -24.92 -0.23 -0.81
C ALA A 92 -26.31 0.30 -1.18
N SER A 93 -26.44 1.60 -1.52
CA SER A 93 -27.69 2.19 -1.98
C SER A 93 -28.07 1.80 -3.41
N GLN A 94 -27.10 1.39 -4.24
CA GLN A 94 -27.34 1.00 -5.63
C GLN A 94 -28.11 -0.34 -5.67
N PRO A 95 -29.18 -0.46 -6.48
CA PRO A 95 -29.97 -1.69 -6.54
C PRO A 95 -29.14 -2.95 -6.84
N THR A 96 -28.19 -2.85 -7.76
CA THR A 96 -27.30 -3.95 -8.17
C THR A 96 -26.31 -4.38 -7.08
N TRP A 97 -25.98 -3.49 -6.14
CA TRP A 97 -25.02 -3.75 -5.05
C TRP A 97 -25.69 -4.10 -3.72
N ARG A 98 -26.96 -3.76 -3.54
CA ARG A 98 -27.67 -3.87 -2.26
C ARG A 98 -27.57 -5.25 -1.63
N ARG A 99 -27.79 -6.30 -2.42
CA ARG A 99 -27.75 -7.70 -1.93
C ARG A 99 -26.33 -8.13 -1.55
N ALA A 100 -25.36 -7.82 -2.40
CA ALA A 100 -23.95 -8.15 -2.14
C ALA A 100 -23.44 -7.39 -0.90
N CYS A 101 -23.75 -6.10 -0.77
CA CYS A 101 -23.32 -5.31 0.38
C CYS A 101 -24.01 -5.71 1.69
N ALA A 102 -25.30 -6.07 1.65
CA ALA A 102 -25.97 -6.60 2.85
C ALA A 102 -25.31 -7.90 3.34
N ALA A 103 -24.95 -8.80 2.42
CA ALA A 103 -24.25 -10.04 2.77
C ALA A 103 -22.77 -9.80 3.18
N ALA A 104 -22.10 -8.81 2.60
CA ALA A 104 -20.71 -8.47 2.93
C ALA A 104 -20.54 -8.04 4.40
N LEU A 105 -21.57 -7.46 5.03
CA LEU A 105 -21.56 -7.10 6.45
C LEU A 105 -21.49 -8.30 7.40
N LEU A 106 -21.81 -9.51 6.91
CA LEU A 106 -21.80 -10.74 7.67
C LEU A 106 -20.47 -11.50 7.56
N LEU A 107 -19.53 -11.02 6.72
CA LEU A 107 -18.23 -11.65 6.54
C LEU A 107 -17.29 -11.33 7.71
N ASP A 108 -16.70 -12.38 8.26
CA ASP A 108 -15.54 -12.28 9.14
C ASP A 108 -14.25 -12.11 8.32
N ASP A 109 -13.34 -11.26 8.78
CA ASP A 109 -12.08 -10.95 8.07
C ASP A 109 -11.08 -12.12 8.09
N LEU A 110 -11.24 -13.04 9.03
CA LEU A 110 -10.37 -14.19 9.22
C LEU A 110 -10.90 -15.44 8.48
N ASP A 111 -12.18 -15.47 8.13
CA ASP A 111 -12.79 -16.57 7.37
C ASP A 111 -12.69 -16.35 5.85
N VAL A 112 -11.49 -16.60 5.34
CA VAL A 112 -11.18 -16.48 3.91
C VAL A 112 -11.96 -17.45 3.02
N ALA A 113 -12.43 -18.58 3.57
CA ALA A 113 -13.23 -19.55 2.83
C ALA A 113 -14.63 -18.98 2.56
N SER A 114 -15.28 -18.44 3.60
CA SER A 114 -16.56 -17.73 3.45
C SER A 114 -16.44 -16.51 2.55
N ALA A 115 -15.34 -15.75 2.63
CA ALA A 115 -15.08 -14.64 1.72
C ALA A 115 -14.98 -15.11 0.26
N ARG A 116 -14.29 -16.23 -0.01
CA ARG A 116 -14.20 -16.81 -1.35
C ARG A 116 -15.58 -17.21 -1.87
N THR A 117 -16.33 -17.97 -1.09
CA THR A 117 -17.70 -18.40 -1.44
C THR A 117 -18.61 -17.20 -1.69
N PHE A 118 -18.46 -16.12 -0.91
CA PHE A 118 -19.20 -14.89 -1.13
C PHE A 118 -18.93 -14.29 -2.52
N PHE A 119 -17.68 -14.09 -2.91
CA PHE A 119 -17.39 -13.54 -4.24
C PHE A 119 -17.90 -14.46 -5.35
N GLU A 120 -17.72 -15.77 -5.18
CA GLU A 120 -18.21 -16.77 -6.14
C GLU A 120 -19.74 -16.79 -6.29
N THR A 121 -20.46 -16.46 -5.22
CA THR A 121 -21.93 -16.45 -5.18
C THR A 121 -22.53 -15.14 -5.71
N TYR A 122 -21.92 -14.01 -5.35
CA TYR A 122 -22.52 -12.69 -5.59
C TYR A 122 -22.01 -11.99 -6.85
N PHE A 123 -20.90 -12.45 -7.44
CA PHE A 123 -20.28 -11.80 -8.59
C PHE A 123 -19.97 -12.78 -9.72
N THR A 124 -20.00 -12.25 -10.95
CA THR A 124 -19.49 -12.94 -12.14
C THR A 124 -18.19 -12.26 -12.59
N PRO A 125 -17.11 -13.02 -12.80
CA PRO A 125 -15.86 -12.45 -13.33
C PRO A 125 -15.93 -12.30 -14.85
N PHE A 126 -15.55 -11.12 -15.33
CA PHE A 126 -15.41 -10.80 -16.75
C PHE A 126 -13.95 -10.54 -17.08
N GLN A 127 -13.37 -11.35 -17.96
CA GLN A 127 -12.04 -11.09 -18.51
C GLN A 127 -12.07 -9.74 -19.24
N PHE A 128 -11.13 -8.86 -18.90
CA PHE A 128 -11.08 -7.50 -19.39
C PHE A 128 -9.98 -7.30 -20.42
N ALA A 129 -10.35 -6.81 -21.59
CA ALA A 129 -9.42 -6.49 -22.68
C ALA A 129 -9.24 -4.98 -22.83
N ASN A 130 -8.15 -4.56 -23.48
CA ASN A 130 -7.99 -3.21 -24.01
C ASN A 130 -8.91 -2.96 -25.21
N THR A 131 -8.97 -1.72 -25.69
CA THR A 131 -9.83 -1.34 -26.82
C THR A 131 -9.32 -1.92 -28.14
N ASP A 132 -8.03 -2.24 -28.21
CA ASP A 132 -7.38 -2.94 -29.31
C ASP A 132 -7.50 -4.49 -29.20
N GLY A 133 -8.23 -4.98 -28.19
CA GLY A 133 -8.43 -6.41 -27.94
C GLY A 133 -7.30 -7.09 -27.16
N THR A 134 -6.17 -6.44 -26.88
CA THR A 134 -5.09 -7.04 -26.09
C THR A 134 -5.50 -7.23 -24.62
N LEU A 135 -5.06 -8.33 -23.99
CA LEU A 135 -5.37 -8.63 -22.59
C LEU A 135 -4.33 -8.12 -21.59
N ASP A 136 -3.13 -7.82 -22.08
CA ASP A 136 -2.02 -7.40 -21.24
C ASP A 136 -2.06 -5.90 -21.00
N GLY A 137 -1.64 -5.50 -19.80
CA GLY A 137 -1.65 -4.13 -19.38
C GLY A 137 -0.51 -3.79 -18.45
N LEU A 138 -0.47 -2.52 -18.01
CA LEU A 138 0.58 -2.03 -17.13
C LEU A 138 0.07 -1.83 -15.70
N VAL A 139 0.75 -2.45 -14.75
CA VAL A 139 0.56 -2.24 -13.32
C VAL A 139 1.77 -1.49 -12.76
N THR A 140 1.51 -0.31 -12.20
CA THR A 140 2.47 0.47 -11.42
C THR A 140 2.10 0.41 -9.94
N GLY A 141 2.89 1.01 -9.05
CA GLY A 141 2.56 1.09 -7.63
C GLY A 141 2.66 2.50 -7.07
N TYR A 142 1.85 2.78 -6.06
CA TYR A 142 1.87 4.00 -5.26
C TYR A 142 1.67 3.67 -3.77
N TYR A 143 1.91 4.66 -2.90
CA TYR A 143 1.86 4.50 -1.45
C TYR A 143 1.51 5.82 -0.75
N GLU A 144 1.25 5.77 0.55
CA GLU A 144 1.03 6.93 1.41
C GLU A 144 2.32 7.23 2.22
N PRO A 145 3.04 8.32 1.93
CA PRO A 145 4.23 8.70 2.68
C PRO A 145 3.89 9.10 4.12
N LEU A 146 4.80 8.79 5.03
CA LEU A 146 4.73 9.14 6.45
C LEU A 146 5.91 10.03 6.81
N LEU A 147 5.66 11.32 7.00
CA LEU A 147 6.66 12.34 7.32
C LEU A 147 6.56 12.75 8.79
N ARG A 148 7.54 13.51 9.27
CA ARG A 148 7.48 14.20 10.56
C ARG A 148 7.39 15.69 10.35
N GLY A 149 6.62 16.39 11.18
CA GLY A 149 6.42 17.81 10.98
C GLY A 149 6.01 18.63 12.20
N SER A 150 6.03 19.95 12.01
CA SER A 150 5.60 20.96 12.97
C SER A 150 4.74 22.01 12.29
N ARG A 151 3.77 22.58 13.02
CA ARG A 151 2.99 23.73 12.52
C ARG A 151 3.84 25.00 12.41
N VAL A 152 4.96 25.07 13.12
CA VAL A 152 5.84 26.25 13.16
C VAL A 152 7.24 25.86 12.69
N ARG A 153 7.84 26.68 11.84
CA ARG A 153 9.23 26.50 11.38
C ARG A 153 10.21 26.63 12.54
N HIS A 154 10.99 25.58 12.79
CA HIS A 154 12.11 25.62 13.74
C HIS A 154 12.93 24.33 13.66
N GLY A 155 14.13 24.32 14.27
CA GLY A 155 14.94 23.09 14.40
C GLY A 155 15.16 22.39 13.06
N VAL A 156 14.78 21.11 12.99
CA VAL A 156 14.84 20.30 11.75
C VAL A 156 13.68 20.59 10.78
N TYR A 157 12.56 21.13 11.26
CA TYR A 157 11.35 21.42 10.47
C TYR A 157 11.53 22.70 9.64
N GLN A 158 12.26 22.56 8.54
CA GLN A 158 12.69 23.67 7.68
C GLN A 158 12.02 23.67 6.31
N THR A 159 11.39 22.57 5.89
CA THR A 159 10.76 22.47 4.57
C THR A 159 9.25 22.62 4.68
N ALA A 160 8.69 23.67 4.10
CA ALA A 160 7.24 23.87 4.11
C ALA A 160 6.53 23.00 3.04
N LEU A 161 5.39 22.43 3.42
CA LEU A 161 4.33 22.03 2.49
C LEU A 161 3.34 23.19 2.39
N TYR A 162 2.78 23.43 1.21
CA TYR A 162 1.99 24.64 0.96
C TYR A 162 0.54 24.32 0.61
N ARG A 163 -0.37 25.19 1.07
CA ARG A 163 -1.73 25.28 0.54
C ARG A 163 -1.70 25.90 -0.86
N TRP A 164 -2.80 25.78 -1.60
CA TRP A 164 -2.97 26.54 -2.84
C TRP A 164 -2.81 28.04 -2.54
N PRO A 165 -1.99 28.80 -3.29
CA PRO A 165 -1.75 30.21 -3.00
C PRO A 165 -3.03 31.04 -3.07
N SER A 166 -3.37 31.73 -1.99
CA SER A 166 -4.62 32.50 -1.85
C SER A 166 -4.77 33.61 -2.90
N ALA A 167 -3.67 34.13 -3.43
CA ALA A 167 -3.63 35.14 -4.48
C ALA A 167 -4.10 34.63 -5.87
N TYR A 168 -4.27 33.32 -6.04
CA TYR A 168 -4.60 32.70 -7.33
C TYR A 168 -5.93 31.97 -7.29
N ARG A 169 -6.69 32.07 -8.39
CA ARG A 169 -7.90 31.26 -8.57
C ARG A 169 -7.54 29.77 -8.62
N PRO A 170 -8.32 28.88 -7.97
CA PRO A 170 -8.09 27.44 -8.05
C PRO A 170 -7.98 26.95 -9.49
N GLY A 171 -6.94 26.15 -9.78
CA GLY A 171 -6.70 25.57 -11.10
C GLY A 171 -6.01 26.50 -12.12
N ALA A 172 -5.65 27.73 -11.73
CA ALA A 172 -4.83 28.59 -12.58
C ALA A 172 -3.48 27.94 -12.94
N ALA A 173 -3.02 28.13 -14.17
CA ALA A 173 -1.66 27.74 -14.54
C ALA A 173 -0.66 28.59 -13.75
N LEU A 174 0.35 27.95 -13.16
CA LEU A 174 1.34 28.60 -12.32
C LEU A 174 2.75 28.35 -12.89
N PRO A 175 3.74 29.20 -12.52
CA PRO A 175 5.13 29.03 -12.92
C PRO A 175 5.73 27.67 -12.49
N ALA A 176 6.90 27.34 -13.03
CA ALA A 176 7.66 26.18 -12.61
C ALA A 176 8.07 26.28 -11.12
N ARG A 177 8.28 25.14 -10.45
CA ARG A 177 8.76 25.03 -9.05
C ARG A 177 9.82 26.08 -8.71
N ALA A 178 10.89 26.08 -9.50
CA ALA A 178 12.03 26.97 -9.37
C ALA A 178 11.61 28.45 -9.27
N GLN A 179 10.64 28.88 -10.07
CA GLN A 179 10.14 30.25 -10.06
C GLN A 179 9.14 30.47 -8.93
N LEU A 180 8.27 29.49 -8.62
CA LEU A 180 7.32 29.58 -7.52
C LEU A 180 8.02 29.77 -6.16
N GLU A 181 9.05 28.97 -5.90
CA GLU A 181 9.81 29.02 -4.64
C GLU A 181 10.61 30.33 -4.50
N ARG A 182 11.02 30.96 -5.62
CA ARG A 182 11.78 32.22 -5.64
C ARG A 182 10.92 33.48 -5.74
N ALA A 183 9.71 33.40 -6.28
CA ALA A 183 8.84 34.57 -6.53
C ALA A 183 8.12 35.08 -5.27
N GLY A 184 8.25 34.40 -4.13
CA GLY A 184 7.59 34.78 -2.86
C GLY A 184 6.08 34.56 -2.83
N VAL A 185 5.49 34.05 -3.92
CA VAL A 185 4.04 33.73 -4.02
C VAL A 185 3.58 32.67 -3.02
N LEU A 186 4.50 31.83 -2.56
CA LEU A 186 4.22 30.78 -1.58
C LEU A 186 4.19 31.30 -0.14
N ASN A 187 4.80 32.46 0.13
CA ASN A 187 4.96 33.01 1.47
C ASN A 187 3.59 33.26 2.12
N GLY A 188 3.43 32.79 3.36
CA GLY A 188 2.18 32.91 4.10
C GLY A 188 1.11 31.86 3.73
N ASN A 189 1.42 30.94 2.80
CA ASN A 189 0.55 29.83 2.44
C ASN A 189 1.10 28.49 2.95
N GLU A 190 2.03 28.50 3.90
CA GLU A 190 2.57 27.31 4.53
C GLU A 190 1.48 26.56 5.30
N LEU A 191 1.39 25.26 5.06
CA LEU A 191 0.47 24.35 5.71
C LEU A 191 1.09 23.77 6.99
N VAL A 192 2.36 23.35 6.88
CA VAL A 192 3.12 22.61 7.89
C VAL A 192 4.57 22.52 7.42
N TRP A 193 5.51 22.37 8.36
CA TRP A 193 6.94 22.27 8.11
C TRP A 193 7.42 20.85 8.41
N VAL A 194 8.12 20.22 7.47
CA VAL A 194 8.66 18.86 7.59
C VAL A 194 10.19 18.87 7.64
N ASP A 195 10.76 17.74 8.07
CA ASP A 195 12.18 17.60 8.41
C ASP A 195 13.08 17.15 7.24
N ASP A 196 12.51 16.72 6.11
CA ASP A 196 13.27 16.25 4.95
C ASP A 196 12.69 16.77 3.62
N PRO A 197 13.46 17.53 2.81
CA PRO A 197 12.98 18.07 1.53
C PRO A 197 12.79 17.02 0.44
N ILE A 198 13.50 15.88 0.52
CA ILE A 198 13.31 14.76 -0.41
C ILE A 198 11.99 14.06 -0.09
N GLU A 199 11.68 13.84 1.19
CA GLU A 199 10.37 13.30 1.59
C GLU A 199 9.23 14.25 1.21
N ALA A 200 9.39 15.56 1.42
CA ALA A 200 8.43 16.56 0.97
C ALA A 200 8.19 16.49 -0.55
N PHE A 201 9.26 16.29 -1.33
CA PHE A 201 9.17 16.10 -2.77
C PHE A 201 8.41 14.82 -3.13
N PHE A 202 8.72 13.69 -2.51
CA PHE A 202 8.03 12.43 -2.79
C PHE A 202 6.56 12.48 -2.35
N LEU A 203 6.24 13.19 -1.27
CA LEU A 203 4.87 13.49 -0.88
C LEU A 203 4.13 14.27 -1.98
N GLN A 204 4.78 15.21 -2.64
CA GLN A 204 4.21 15.90 -3.82
C GLN A 204 4.02 14.96 -5.02
N VAL A 205 4.90 13.97 -5.21
CA VAL A 205 4.75 12.96 -6.26
C VAL A 205 3.53 12.06 -5.98
N GLN A 206 3.33 11.63 -4.73
CA GLN A 206 2.17 10.80 -4.34
C GLN A 206 0.87 11.61 -4.26
N GLY A 207 0.93 12.88 -3.86
CA GLY A 207 -0.20 13.80 -3.78
C GLY A 207 -1.01 13.74 -2.47
N SER A 208 -0.77 12.74 -1.62
CA SER A 208 -1.35 12.65 -0.26
C SER A 208 -0.39 11.93 0.68
N GLY A 209 -0.54 12.16 1.99
CA GLY A 209 0.29 11.52 3.01
C GLY A 209 -0.08 11.90 4.44
N ARG A 210 0.75 11.43 5.38
CA ARG A 210 0.61 11.70 6.81
C ARG A 210 1.82 12.40 7.36
N ILE A 211 1.57 13.27 8.31
CA ILE A 211 2.59 14.01 9.03
C ILE A 211 2.39 13.71 10.50
N VAL A 212 3.33 12.99 11.09
CA VAL A 212 3.42 12.79 12.53
C VAL A 212 3.91 14.10 13.11
N MET A 213 3.03 14.77 13.83
CA MET A 213 3.31 16.04 14.48
C MET A 213 4.17 15.81 15.72
N GLU A 214 4.89 16.85 16.16
CA GLU A 214 5.74 16.78 17.35
C GLU A 214 4.99 16.43 18.64
N ASP A 215 3.70 16.76 18.73
CA ASP A 215 2.82 16.40 19.84
C ASP A 215 2.29 14.95 19.76
N GLY A 216 2.71 14.19 18.76
CA GLY A 216 2.27 12.83 18.49
C GLY A 216 0.94 12.72 17.74
N SER A 217 0.25 13.84 17.48
CA SER A 217 -0.93 13.83 16.61
C SER A 217 -0.56 13.56 15.16
N VAL A 218 -1.54 13.15 14.35
CA VAL A 218 -1.32 12.87 12.92
C VAL A 218 -2.14 13.85 12.10
N MET A 219 -1.44 14.66 11.30
CA MET A 219 -2.04 15.52 10.29
C MET A 219 -2.09 14.76 8.96
N ARG A 220 -3.30 14.52 8.45
CA ARG A 220 -3.49 13.97 7.10
C ARG A 220 -3.50 15.10 6.08
N VAL A 221 -2.71 14.97 5.03
CA VAL A 221 -2.67 15.92 3.92
C VAL A 221 -3.12 15.24 2.62
N GLY A 222 -4.01 15.90 1.90
CA GLY A 222 -4.51 15.45 0.60
C GLY A 222 -4.19 16.46 -0.49
N PHE A 223 -4.39 16.04 -1.75
CA PHE A 223 -4.13 16.87 -2.92
C PHE A 223 -4.95 18.17 -2.87
N GLY A 224 -4.24 19.31 -2.95
CA GLY A 224 -4.79 20.66 -2.92
C GLY A 224 -4.65 21.42 -4.24
N GLY A 225 -4.16 20.78 -5.30
CA GLY A 225 -3.94 21.38 -6.62
C GLY A 225 -2.51 21.21 -7.12
N THR A 226 -2.27 21.62 -8.36
CA THR A 226 -0.94 21.59 -8.99
C THR A 226 -0.74 22.80 -9.89
N ASN A 227 0.51 23.18 -10.12
CA ASN A 227 0.86 24.23 -11.08
C ASN A 227 0.68 23.83 -12.55
N ASN A 228 0.21 22.61 -12.83
CA ASN A 228 -0.01 22.04 -14.17
C ASN A 228 1.24 21.96 -15.05
N GLN A 229 2.43 22.01 -14.45
CA GLN A 229 3.70 21.79 -15.15
C GLN A 229 3.98 20.28 -15.30
N PRO A 230 4.75 19.87 -16.34
CA PRO A 230 5.08 18.47 -16.57
C PRO A 230 5.97 17.93 -15.45
N TYR A 231 5.74 16.68 -15.06
CA TYR A 231 6.62 15.99 -14.12
C TYR A 231 7.95 15.62 -14.80
N LYS A 232 9.07 15.84 -14.11
CA LYS A 232 10.38 15.27 -14.47
C LYS A 232 10.94 14.51 -13.28
N SER A 233 11.51 13.33 -13.54
CA SER A 233 12.05 12.46 -12.50
C SER A 233 13.45 12.90 -12.05
N ILE A 234 13.58 13.27 -10.77
CA ILE A 234 14.87 13.57 -10.15
C ILE A 234 15.79 12.34 -10.08
N GLY A 235 15.22 11.15 -9.91
CA GLY A 235 15.97 9.89 -9.93
C GLY A 235 16.56 9.61 -11.31
N ARG A 236 15.81 9.90 -12.39
CA ARG A 236 16.32 9.79 -13.76
C ARG A 236 17.44 10.79 -14.02
N TRP A 237 17.28 12.02 -13.55
CA TRP A 237 18.33 13.04 -13.65
C TRP A 237 19.63 12.59 -12.97
N LEU A 238 19.56 12.04 -11.75
CA LEU A 238 20.72 11.51 -11.02
C LEU A 238 21.41 10.36 -11.77
N LEU A 239 20.63 9.45 -12.37
CA LEU A 239 21.17 8.37 -13.22
C LEU A 239 21.89 8.92 -14.45
N ASP A 240 21.28 9.87 -15.15
CA ASP A 240 21.82 10.45 -16.39
C ASP A 240 23.11 11.24 -16.16
N HIS A 241 23.30 11.77 -14.96
CA HIS A 241 24.52 12.49 -14.56
C HIS A 241 25.53 11.60 -13.82
N GLY A 242 25.28 10.29 -13.72
CA GLY A 242 26.20 9.34 -13.06
C GLY A 242 26.31 9.49 -11.55
N GLU A 243 25.37 10.21 -10.92
CA GLU A 243 25.34 10.49 -9.48
C GLU A 243 24.85 9.30 -8.66
N LEU A 244 24.02 8.45 -9.27
CA LEU A 244 23.51 7.21 -8.69
C LEU A 244 23.60 6.08 -9.72
N THR A 245 23.74 4.85 -9.23
CA THR A 245 23.54 3.64 -10.04
C THR A 245 22.05 3.26 -10.10
N PRO A 246 21.60 2.43 -11.07
CA PRO A 246 20.22 1.93 -11.12
C PRO A 246 19.75 1.27 -9.83
N ALA A 247 20.65 0.57 -9.12
CA ALA A 247 20.34 -0.06 -7.84
C ALA A 247 20.12 0.96 -6.70
N GLN A 248 20.75 2.13 -6.80
CA GLN A 248 20.65 3.20 -5.81
C GLN A 248 19.58 4.24 -6.16
N ALA A 249 18.96 4.20 -7.34
CA ALA A 249 17.89 5.12 -7.73
C ALA A 249 16.55 4.82 -7.02
N THR A 250 16.61 4.58 -5.71
CA THR A 250 15.47 4.43 -4.79
C THR A 250 15.30 5.71 -3.98
N MET A 251 14.18 5.85 -3.26
CA MET A 251 13.98 6.99 -2.35
C MET A 251 15.12 7.08 -1.32
N GLN A 252 15.50 5.95 -0.71
CA GLN A 252 16.59 5.93 0.26
C GLN A 252 17.95 6.31 -0.33
N GLY A 253 18.25 5.86 -1.56
CA GLY A 253 19.49 6.25 -2.22
C GLY A 253 19.51 7.74 -2.59
N ILE A 254 18.37 8.31 -3.00
CA ILE A 254 18.24 9.75 -3.26
C ILE A 254 18.38 10.56 -1.97
N LYS A 255 17.78 10.11 -0.86
CA LYS A 255 17.99 10.72 0.48
C LYS A 255 19.45 10.65 0.91
N GLY A 256 20.10 9.51 0.70
CA GLY A 256 21.53 9.33 0.95
C GLY A 256 22.39 10.30 0.13
N TRP A 257 22.10 10.44 -1.16
CA TRP A 257 22.76 11.41 -2.03
C TRP A 257 22.53 12.85 -1.58
N ALA A 258 21.31 13.22 -1.20
CA ALA A 258 20.96 14.56 -0.74
C ALA A 258 21.72 14.94 0.55
N ARG A 259 21.85 13.99 1.49
CA ARG A 259 22.65 14.18 2.72
C ARG A 259 24.13 14.38 2.42
N ALA A 260 24.66 13.70 1.40
CA ALA A 260 26.04 13.86 0.97
C ALA A 260 26.28 15.15 0.13
N ASN A 261 25.21 15.73 -0.46
CA ASN A 261 25.29 16.86 -1.38
C ASN A 261 24.31 17.99 -1.00
N PRO A 262 24.34 18.52 0.24
CA PRO A 262 23.31 19.45 0.73
C PRO A 262 23.18 20.72 -0.10
N THR A 263 24.29 21.23 -0.66
CA THR A 263 24.30 22.45 -1.50
C THR A 263 23.70 22.24 -2.90
N ARG A 264 23.43 20.99 -3.30
CA ARG A 264 22.91 20.63 -4.63
C ARG A 264 21.45 20.20 -4.60
N VAL A 265 20.85 20.08 -3.41
CA VAL A 265 19.48 19.58 -3.24
C VAL A 265 18.48 20.48 -3.96
N ASP A 266 18.52 21.79 -3.74
CA ASP A 266 17.59 22.72 -4.39
C ASP A 266 17.70 22.66 -5.91
N ALA A 267 18.92 22.61 -6.44
CA ALA A 267 19.17 22.48 -7.87
C ALA A 267 18.62 21.16 -8.44
N LEU A 268 18.72 20.05 -7.70
CA LEU A 268 18.12 18.77 -8.07
C LEU A 268 16.59 18.87 -8.10
N LEU A 269 15.97 19.39 -7.05
CA LEU A 269 14.51 19.47 -6.94
C LEU A 269 13.92 20.37 -8.04
N ASP A 270 14.61 21.46 -8.37
CA ASP A 270 14.27 22.39 -9.45
C ASP A 270 14.25 21.76 -10.85
N THR A 271 14.90 20.60 -11.05
CA THR A 271 14.81 19.87 -12.32
C THR A 271 13.39 19.38 -12.62
N ASN A 272 12.54 19.23 -11.59
CA ASN A 272 11.12 18.93 -11.73
C ASN A 272 10.28 20.21 -11.65
N PRO A 273 9.76 20.73 -12.77
CA PRO A 273 9.00 21.97 -12.76
C PRO A 273 7.61 21.80 -12.13
N ARG A 274 7.12 20.57 -11.97
CA ARG A 274 5.84 20.29 -11.32
C ARG A 274 5.89 20.55 -9.82
N PHE A 275 4.90 21.28 -9.33
CA PHE A 275 4.65 21.56 -7.92
C PHE A 275 3.24 21.12 -7.54
N VAL A 276 3.09 20.51 -6.37
CA VAL A 276 1.80 20.06 -5.82
C VAL A 276 1.55 20.76 -4.49
N PHE A 277 0.33 21.26 -4.35
CA PHE A 277 -0.18 21.90 -3.16
C PHE A 277 -1.04 20.92 -2.38
N PHE A 278 -1.27 21.19 -1.10
CA PHE A 278 -1.98 20.31 -0.19
C PHE A 278 -3.12 21.02 0.53
N ARG A 279 -4.02 20.21 1.07
CA ARG A 279 -5.02 20.63 2.05
C ARG A 279 -4.98 19.67 3.23
N GLU A 280 -5.21 20.21 4.42
CA GLU A 280 -5.46 19.40 5.62
C GLU A 280 -6.79 18.67 5.44
N MET A 281 -6.80 17.37 5.69
CA MET A 281 -8.00 16.55 5.65
C MET A 281 -8.67 16.56 7.03
N PRO A 282 -10.01 16.59 7.12
CA PRO A 282 -10.72 16.59 8.40
C PRO A 282 -10.32 15.40 9.27
N SER A 283 -10.06 15.66 10.55
CA SER A 283 -9.71 14.67 11.58
C SER A 283 -10.91 13.90 12.15
N ASN A 284 -12.13 14.20 11.69
CA ASN A 284 -13.39 13.80 12.34
C ASN A 284 -13.95 12.45 11.84
N GLU A 285 -13.19 11.69 11.05
CA GLU A 285 -13.57 10.31 10.77
C GLU A 285 -13.20 9.47 12.01
N PRO A 286 -14.14 8.73 12.61
CA PRO A 286 -13.85 7.94 13.80
C PRO A 286 -12.71 7.00 13.45
N MET A 287 -11.57 7.13 14.13
CA MET A 287 -10.55 6.09 14.14
C MET A 287 -11.20 4.85 14.75
N PRO A 288 -11.43 3.75 14.01
CA PRO A 288 -11.47 2.46 14.66
C PRO A 288 -10.06 2.27 15.24
N SER A 289 -9.98 1.85 16.50
CA SER A 289 -8.72 1.65 17.21
C SER A 289 -7.72 0.83 16.37
N GLY A 290 -6.72 1.49 15.79
CA GLY A 290 -5.68 0.87 14.97
C GLY A 290 -5.33 1.75 13.78
N GLY A 291 -4.07 2.16 13.64
CA GLY A 291 -3.57 2.99 12.55
C GLY A 291 -3.59 2.33 11.16
N ALA A 292 -4.62 1.55 10.82
CA ALA A 292 -4.68 0.59 9.72
C ALA A 292 -5.34 1.10 8.43
N ASP A 293 -6.16 2.16 8.48
CA ASP A 293 -6.83 2.67 7.27
C ASP A 293 -5.91 3.61 6.50
N GLY A 294 -5.82 3.50 5.16
CA GLY A 294 -5.02 4.35 4.25
C GLY A 294 -5.62 5.74 3.96
N PRO A 295 -5.16 6.46 2.92
CA PRO A 295 -5.69 7.77 2.56
C PRO A 295 -7.10 7.64 1.96
N ILE A 296 -7.87 8.73 1.90
CA ILE A 296 -9.18 8.72 1.23
C ILE A 296 -8.98 8.78 -0.28
N GLY A 297 -9.38 7.74 -1.01
CA GLY A 297 -9.30 7.68 -2.47
C GLY A 297 -10.43 8.44 -3.17
N ALA A 298 -10.42 8.45 -4.51
CA ALA A 298 -11.43 9.09 -5.34
C ALA A 298 -12.86 8.55 -5.16
N LEU A 299 -13.05 7.30 -4.70
CA LEU A 299 -14.36 6.77 -4.30
C LEU A 299 -14.89 7.46 -3.01
N GLY A 300 -14.04 8.18 -2.29
CA GLY A 300 -14.35 8.88 -1.05
C GLY A 300 -14.31 7.98 0.17
N VAL A 301 -13.58 6.86 0.12
CA VAL A 301 -13.40 5.93 1.25
C VAL A 301 -11.92 5.68 1.50
N PRO A 302 -11.52 5.26 2.72
CA PRO A 302 -10.13 4.90 2.99
C PRO A 302 -9.66 3.75 2.09
N LEU A 303 -8.46 3.91 1.54
CA LEU A 303 -7.79 2.86 0.79
C LEU A 303 -7.24 1.79 1.72
N THR A 304 -7.31 0.54 1.28
CA THR A 304 -6.81 -0.62 2.01
C THR A 304 -5.49 -1.07 1.37
N PRO A 305 -4.38 -1.11 2.14
CA PRO A 305 -3.09 -1.61 1.65
C PRO A 305 -3.21 -2.96 0.94
N GLU A 306 -2.55 -3.12 -0.20
CA GLU A 306 -2.57 -4.33 -1.04
C GLU A 306 -3.95 -4.76 -1.58
N ARG A 307 -5.02 -3.98 -1.32
CA ARG A 307 -6.41 -4.28 -1.72
C ARG A 307 -7.11 -3.15 -2.46
N SER A 308 -6.49 -1.99 -2.62
CA SER A 308 -6.99 -0.89 -3.43
C SER A 308 -6.12 -0.64 -4.65
N ILE A 309 -6.75 -0.25 -5.76
CA ILE A 309 -6.06 0.20 -6.98
C ILE A 309 -6.64 1.54 -7.44
N ALA A 310 -5.77 2.37 -8.03
CA ALA A 310 -6.19 3.49 -8.85
C ALA A 310 -6.38 3.04 -10.30
N VAL A 311 -7.45 3.49 -10.94
CA VAL A 311 -7.82 3.10 -12.32
C VAL A 311 -8.19 4.32 -13.18
N ASP A 312 -8.36 4.10 -14.48
CA ASP A 312 -9.08 5.05 -15.33
C ASP A 312 -10.59 4.83 -15.18
N PRO A 313 -11.34 5.78 -14.57
CA PRO A 313 -12.76 5.58 -14.30
C PRO A 313 -13.63 5.52 -15.56
N SER A 314 -13.11 5.97 -16.72
CA SER A 314 -13.80 5.81 -18.01
C SER A 314 -13.75 4.37 -18.54
N SER A 315 -12.79 3.57 -18.06
CA SER A 315 -12.60 2.16 -18.44
C SER A 315 -13.07 1.19 -17.36
N ILE A 316 -12.82 1.49 -16.08
CA ILE A 316 -13.21 0.68 -14.93
C ILE A 316 -13.93 1.60 -13.95
N PRO A 317 -15.26 1.50 -13.78
CA PRO A 317 -16.00 2.32 -12.83
C PRO A 317 -15.44 2.20 -11.41
N LEU A 318 -15.47 3.31 -10.66
CA LEU A 318 -15.10 3.27 -9.25
C LEU A 318 -16.04 2.36 -8.47
N GLY A 319 -15.46 1.58 -7.57
CA GLY A 319 -16.14 0.53 -6.82
C GLY A 319 -16.07 -0.86 -7.44
N THR A 320 -15.62 -1.01 -8.69
CA THR A 320 -15.51 -2.35 -9.30
C THR A 320 -14.44 -3.18 -8.58
N PRO A 321 -14.79 -4.38 -8.06
CA PRO A 321 -13.79 -5.36 -7.63
C PRO A 321 -13.08 -5.93 -8.86
N VAL A 322 -11.77 -6.03 -8.79
CA VAL A 322 -10.90 -6.47 -9.88
C VAL A 322 -10.02 -7.58 -9.37
N PHE A 323 -10.06 -8.73 -10.01
CA PHE A 323 -9.02 -9.73 -9.82
C PHE A 323 -7.82 -9.37 -10.70
N LEU A 324 -6.69 -9.10 -10.06
CA LEU A 324 -5.44 -8.66 -10.68
C LEU A 324 -4.43 -9.81 -10.66
N GLN A 325 -3.96 -10.20 -11.85
CA GLN A 325 -2.82 -11.09 -12.03
C GLN A 325 -1.62 -10.26 -12.51
N THR A 326 -0.52 -10.30 -11.78
CA THR A 326 0.73 -9.59 -12.11
C THR A 326 1.91 -10.25 -11.38
N THR A 327 3.02 -9.54 -11.18
CA THR A 327 4.20 -9.99 -10.43
C THR A 327 4.59 -8.99 -9.35
N ARG A 328 5.22 -9.48 -8.27
CA ARG A 328 5.81 -8.60 -7.26
C ARG A 328 7.03 -7.88 -7.85
N PRO A 329 7.19 -6.57 -7.59
CA PRO A 329 8.42 -5.87 -7.93
C PRO A 329 9.62 -6.53 -7.21
N MET A 330 10.82 -6.37 -7.76
CA MET A 330 12.09 -6.95 -7.27
C MET A 330 12.24 -8.47 -7.42
N THR A 331 11.25 -9.26 -7.00
CA THR A 331 11.37 -10.73 -7.01
C THR A 331 10.79 -11.39 -8.25
N ASN A 332 9.94 -10.67 -9.01
CA ASN A 332 9.15 -11.19 -10.12
C ASN A 332 8.30 -12.42 -9.76
N ALA A 333 8.07 -12.67 -8.46
CA ALA A 333 7.19 -13.75 -8.03
C ALA A 333 5.73 -13.45 -8.45
N PRO A 334 4.93 -14.45 -8.84
CA PRO A 334 3.53 -14.23 -9.17
C PRO A 334 2.77 -13.51 -8.05
N MET A 335 1.96 -12.53 -8.43
CA MET A 335 1.10 -11.77 -7.53
C MET A 335 -0.33 -11.79 -8.06
N ASN A 336 -1.18 -12.58 -7.39
CA ASN A 336 -2.61 -12.72 -7.67
C ASN A 336 -3.40 -12.11 -6.52
N ARG A 337 -4.21 -11.10 -6.82
CA ARG A 337 -4.90 -10.28 -5.80
C ARG A 337 -6.28 -9.84 -6.29
N LEU A 338 -7.31 -10.15 -5.52
CA LEU A 338 -8.56 -9.42 -5.55
C LEU A 338 -8.37 -8.04 -4.90
N VAL A 339 -8.63 -7.00 -5.66
CA VAL A 339 -8.50 -5.59 -5.28
C VAL A 339 -9.76 -4.81 -5.68
N PHE A 340 -9.86 -3.55 -5.25
CA PHE A 340 -11.00 -2.69 -5.54
C PHE A 340 -10.55 -1.39 -6.21
N ALA A 341 -11.25 -1.00 -7.28
CA ALA A 341 -11.08 0.28 -7.95
C ALA A 341 -11.61 1.43 -7.09
N GLN A 342 -10.82 1.89 -6.12
CA GLN A 342 -11.25 2.87 -5.12
C GLN A 342 -10.60 4.25 -5.31
N ASP A 343 -9.67 4.36 -6.25
CA ASP A 343 -8.96 5.60 -6.53
C ASP A 343 -8.76 5.87 -8.03
N THR A 344 -8.24 7.05 -8.35
CA THR A 344 -7.86 7.47 -9.70
C THR A 344 -6.52 8.20 -9.69
N GLY A 345 -5.82 8.24 -10.82
CA GLY A 345 -4.64 9.09 -10.97
C GLY A 345 -4.56 9.73 -12.35
N THR A 346 -3.97 10.92 -12.42
CA THR A 346 -3.84 11.65 -13.70
C THR A 346 -3.00 10.89 -14.72
N ALA A 347 -2.03 10.09 -14.26
CA ALA A 347 -1.17 9.23 -15.09
C ALA A 347 -1.77 7.83 -15.35
N ILE A 348 -2.94 7.53 -14.78
CA ILE A 348 -3.60 6.23 -14.90
C ILE A 348 -4.70 6.36 -15.96
N LYS A 349 -4.35 5.95 -17.19
CA LYS A 349 -5.20 6.09 -18.38
C LYS A 349 -5.21 4.80 -19.18
N GLY A 350 -6.37 4.48 -19.77
CA GLY A 350 -6.56 3.32 -20.64
C GLY A 350 -7.32 2.16 -19.98
N GLY A 351 -7.32 1.00 -20.66
CA GLY A 351 -8.08 -0.19 -20.24
C GLY A 351 -7.40 -0.95 -19.12
N VAL A 352 -6.61 -1.97 -19.47
CA VAL A 352 -5.86 -2.79 -18.51
C VAL A 352 -4.70 -1.96 -17.97
N ARG A 353 -5.01 -1.07 -17.01
CA ARG A 353 -4.07 -0.14 -16.39
C ARG A 353 -4.48 0.07 -14.94
N ALA A 354 -3.58 -0.19 -14.01
CA ALA A 354 -3.81 0.09 -12.59
C ALA A 354 -2.56 0.60 -11.89
N ASP A 355 -2.76 1.49 -10.91
CA ASP A 355 -1.76 1.78 -9.89
C ASP A 355 -2.11 1.02 -8.62
N TYR A 356 -1.19 0.22 -8.09
CA TYR A 356 -1.41 -0.65 -6.95
C TYR A 356 -1.02 0.04 -5.64
N PHE A 357 -1.96 0.14 -4.70
CA PHE A 357 -1.71 0.79 -3.41
C PHE A 357 -0.98 -0.17 -2.47
N TRP A 358 0.31 0.09 -2.23
CA TRP A 358 1.15 -0.75 -1.36
C TRP A 358 0.94 -0.51 0.14
N GLY A 359 0.32 0.60 0.53
CA GLY A 359 0.13 0.97 1.92
C GLY A 359 0.96 2.18 2.33
N LEU A 360 1.46 2.17 3.56
CA LEU A 360 2.06 3.34 4.20
C LEU A 360 3.57 3.18 4.44
N GLY A 361 4.29 4.29 4.36
CA GLY A 361 5.70 4.38 4.77
C GLY A 361 6.71 3.83 3.76
N ASP A 362 7.97 3.80 4.20
CA ASP A 362 9.13 3.60 3.32
C ASP A 362 9.15 2.25 2.60
N GLU A 363 8.75 1.16 3.27
CA GLU A 363 8.72 -0.17 2.65
C GLU A 363 7.69 -0.23 1.51
N ALA A 364 6.50 0.32 1.73
CA ALA A 364 5.49 0.47 0.69
C ALA A 364 5.99 1.36 -0.46
N GLY A 365 6.74 2.42 -0.13
CA GLY A 365 7.37 3.31 -1.11
C GLY A 365 8.43 2.63 -1.99
N ASP A 366 9.26 1.76 -1.41
CA ASP A 366 10.28 1.01 -2.16
C ASP A 366 9.66 -0.03 -3.10
N LEU A 367 8.58 -0.69 -2.69
CA LEU A 367 7.81 -1.59 -3.54
C LEU A 367 7.09 -0.81 -4.67
N ALA A 368 6.42 0.28 -4.31
CA ALA A 368 5.70 1.15 -5.24
C ALA A 368 6.62 1.71 -6.33
N GLY A 369 7.74 2.32 -5.96
CA GLY A 369 8.67 2.97 -6.89
C GLY A 369 9.32 2.01 -7.89
N LYS A 370 9.34 0.71 -7.61
CA LYS A 370 9.93 -0.33 -8.48
C LYS A 370 8.88 -1.12 -9.25
N MET A 371 7.60 -0.91 -8.96
CA MET A 371 6.52 -1.61 -9.63
C MET A 371 6.28 -1.02 -11.02
N LYS A 372 6.63 -1.81 -12.03
CA LYS A 372 6.32 -1.56 -13.44
C LYS A 372 6.17 -2.92 -14.13
N GLN A 373 5.02 -3.55 -13.96
CA GLN A 373 4.81 -4.95 -14.26
C GLN A 373 3.72 -5.12 -15.31
N ALA A 374 3.82 -6.16 -16.14
CA ALA A 374 2.69 -6.59 -16.94
C ALA A 374 1.58 -7.13 -16.02
N GLY A 375 0.31 -6.95 -16.40
CA GLY A 375 -0.80 -7.50 -15.64
C GLY A 375 -2.03 -7.76 -16.47
N ARG A 376 -2.95 -8.53 -15.88
CA ARG A 376 -4.26 -8.87 -16.42
C ARG A 376 -5.34 -8.65 -15.39
N MET A 377 -6.54 -8.37 -15.87
CA MET A 377 -7.66 -8.01 -15.03
C MET A 377 -8.91 -8.82 -15.39
N TRP A 378 -9.63 -9.20 -14.34
CA TRP A 378 -11.02 -9.65 -14.44
C TRP A 378 -11.87 -8.73 -13.59
N LEU A 379 -12.85 -8.07 -14.19
CA LEU A 379 -13.80 -7.22 -13.47
C LEU A 379 -14.91 -8.11 -12.90
N LEU A 380 -15.22 -7.97 -11.61
CA LEU A 380 -16.30 -8.70 -10.96
C LEU A 380 -17.53 -7.80 -10.96
N LEU A 381 -18.59 -8.24 -11.62
CA LEU A 381 -19.86 -7.52 -11.63
C LEU A 381 -20.88 -8.25 -10.75
N PRO A 382 -21.67 -7.54 -9.91
CA PRO A 382 -22.73 -8.16 -9.14
C PRO A 382 -23.70 -8.94 -10.04
N ASN A 383 -24.16 -10.09 -9.58
CA ASN A 383 -25.09 -10.95 -10.32
C ASN A 383 -26.53 -10.40 -10.40
N SER A 384 -26.86 -9.37 -9.60
CA SER A 384 -28.20 -8.81 -9.45
C SER A 384 -28.39 -7.45 -10.10
#